data_AF-S2ZGR2-F1
#
_entry.id   AF-S2ZGR2-F1
#
_cell.length_a   1.000
_cell.length_b   1.000
_cell.length_c   1.000
_cell.angle_alpha   90.00
_cell.angle_beta   90.00
_cell.angle_gamma   90.00
#
_symmetry.space_group_name_H-M   'P 1'
#
loop_
_entity.id
_entity.type
_entity.pdbx_description
1 polymer ?
#
loop_
_entity_poly.entity_id
_entity_poly.type
_entity_poly.pdbx_seq_one_letter_code
_entity_poly.pdbx_strand_id
1 'polypeptide(L)'
;MTNEPPELDLWEITDSRRIVLGKRWKDVLAETGLSHETLNRWRKGYKVDTLTDRAFERALRWEQGARDAAKAGRQPTELDEAEVGADRGAALKASEAAAASTLPSRDVELLADLAAATANRLGLTAAQAEEAFRRALGDIEAKRAAQERGQEPPDVPRRVG
;
A
#
# COMPACT_ATOMS: atom_id res chain seq x y z
N MET A 1 -7.22 48.81 0.42
CA MET A 1 -7.40 47.65 1.32
C MET A 1 -7.50 46.42 0.44
N THR A 2 -6.35 45.84 0.11
CA THR A 2 -6.29 44.61 -0.69
C THR A 2 -6.67 43.48 0.27
N ASN A 3 -7.91 42.99 0.18
CA ASN A 3 -8.30 41.73 0.80
C ASN A 3 -7.60 40.63 -0.01
N GLU A 4 -6.34 40.34 0.32
CA GLU A 4 -5.78 39.05 -0.04
C GLU A 4 -6.63 37.99 0.67
N PRO A 5 -7.19 37.01 -0.07
CA PRO A 5 -7.88 35.89 0.58
C PRO A 5 -6.90 35.24 1.56
N PRO A 6 -7.36 34.73 2.72
CA PRO A 6 -6.47 34.05 3.65
C PRO A 6 -5.77 32.95 2.86
N GLU A 7 -4.44 33.03 2.75
CA GLU A 7 -3.65 31.90 2.25
C GLU A 7 -4.03 30.72 3.14
N LEU A 8 -4.86 29.82 2.64
CA LEU A 8 -5.22 28.62 3.37
C LEU A 8 -3.93 27.85 3.58
N ASP A 9 -3.46 27.83 4.83
CA ASP A 9 -2.21 27.17 5.16
C ASP A 9 -2.33 25.71 4.73
N LEU A 10 -1.43 25.28 3.85
CA LEU A 10 -1.37 23.89 3.36
C LEU A 10 -1.35 22.92 4.55
N TRP A 11 -0.81 23.34 5.70
CA TRP A 11 -0.90 22.60 6.94
C TRP A 11 -2.33 22.35 7.42
N GLU A 12 -3.20 23.36 7.41
CA GLU A 12 -4.60 23.27 7.86
C GLU A 12 -5.46 22.46 6.88
N ILE A 13 -5.28 22.68 5.58
CA ILE A 13 -5.99 21.92 4.55
C ILE A 13 -5.66 20.43 4.68
N THR A 14 -4.38 20.11 4.84
CA THR A 14 -3.92 18.72 4.92
C THR A 14 -4.35 18.04 6.23
N ASP A 15 -4.39 18.77 7.36
CA ASP A 15 -4.89 18.21 8.63
C ASP A 15 -6.40 18.00 8.61
N SER A 16 -7.15 18.96 8.05
CA SER A 16 -8.61 18.83 7.88
C SER A 16 -8.96 17.61 7.04
N ARG A 17 -8.25 17.41 5.91
CA ARG A 17 -8.49 16.26 5.04
C ARG A 17 -8.23 14.93 5.74
N ARG A 18 -7.11 14.84 6.46
CA ARG A 18 -6.79 13.65 7.27
C ARG A 18 -7.92 13.31 8.26
N ILE A 19 -8.48 14.32 8.93
CA ILE A 19 -9.55 14.15 9.90
C ILE A 19 -10.83 13.64 9.22
N VAL A 20 -11.20 14.23 8.07
CA VAL A 20 -12.34 13.78 7.26
C VAL A 20 -12.18 12.31 6.84
N LEU A 21 -10.96 11.90 6.49
CA LEU A 21 -10.65 10.51 6.15
C LEU A 21 -10.55 9.57 7.37
N GLY A 22 -10.67 10.08 8.60
CA GLY A 22 -10.52 9.29 9.83
C GLY A 22 -9.10 8.74 10.06
N LYS A 23 -8.07 9.33 9.43
CA LYS A 23 -6.69 8.83 9.47
C LYS A 23 -5.85 9.52 10.54
N ARG A 24 -4.85 8.83 11.08
CA ARG A 24 -3.73 9.47 11.79
C ARG A 24 -2.60 9.76 10.81
N TRP A 25 -1.72 10.70 11.16
CA TRP A 25 -0.52 10.98 10.34
C TRP A 25 0.36 9.74 10.15
N LYS A 26 0.40 8.85 11.15
CA LYS A 26 1.09 7.55 11.05
C LYS A 26 0.55 6.68 9.92
N ASP A 27 -0.76 6.68 9.70
CA ASP A 27 -1.41 5.85 8.67
C ASP A 27 -1.12 6.41 7.27
N VAL A 28 -1.19 7.73 7.13
CA VAL A 28 -0.79 8.44 5.89
C VAL A 28 0.67 8.16 5.55
N LEU A 29 1.57 8.19 6.53
CA LEU A 29 2.99 7.86 6.32
C LEU A 29 3.19 6.39 5.95
N ALA A 30 2.45 5.47 6.59
CA ALA A 30 2.52 4.04 6.27
C ALA A 30 2.06 3.75 4.83
N GLU A 31 1.01 4.44 4.35
CA GLU A 31 0.51 4.30 2.98
C GLU A 31 1.45 4.89 1.92
N THR A 32 2.25 5.89 2.29
CA THR A 32 3.21 6.51 1.36
C THR A 32 4.59 5.87 1.41
N GLY A 33 4.94 5.19 2.50
CA GLY A 33 6.30 4.68 2.74
C GLY A 33 7.33 5.80 2.99
N LEU A 34 6.88 7.02 3.28
CA LEU A 34 7.75 8.20 3.43
C LEU A 34 8.00 8.56 4.89
N SER A 35 9.02 9.41 5.11
CA SER A 35 9.40 9.86 6.45
C SER A 35 8.55 11.03 6.96
N HIS A 36 8.50 11.19 8.28
CA HIS A 36 7.84 12.33 8.93
C HIS A 36 8.52 13.66 8.58
N GLU A 37 9.84 13.67 8.34
CA GLU A 37 10.54 14.87 7.88
C GLU A 37 10.08 15.29 6.48
N THR A 38 9.92 14.31 5.57
CA THR A 38 9.42 14.53 4.21
C THR A 38 8.00 15.11 4.25
N LEU A 39 7.12 14.56 5.09
CA LEU A 39 5.77 15.10 5.28
C LEU A 39 5.79 16.54 5.81
N ASN A 40 6.62 16.85 6.80
CA ASN A 40 6.74 18.20 7.32
C ASN A 40 7.22 19.19 6.26
N ARG A 41 8.21 18.81 5.45
CA ARG A 41 8.65 19.65 4.31
C ARG A 41 7.51 19.83 3.30
N TRP A 42 6.78 18.75 3.01
CA TRP A 42 5.68 18.75 2.07
C TRP A 42 4.55 19.71 2.50
N ARG A 43 4.10 19.61 3.77
CA ARG A 43 3.03 20.44 4.35
C ARG A 43 3.41 21.91 4.49
N LYS A 44 4.69 22.21 4.71
CA LYS A 44 5.22 23.59 4.73
C LYS A 44 5.39 24.18 3.32
N GLY A 45 5.00 23.45 2.28
CA GLY A 45 5.03 23.92 0.90
C GLY A 45 6.40 23.89 0.23
N TYR A 46 7.43 23.34 0.87
CA TYR A 46 8.75 23.19 0.24
C TYR A 46 8.67 22.31 -1.01
N LYS A 47 9.55 22.57 -1.98
CA LYS A 47 9.68 21.73 -3.17
C LYS A 47 10.13 20.32 -2.76
N VAL A 48 9.37 19.32 -3.19
CA VAL A 48 9.71 17.90 -3.09
C VAL A 48 9.69 17.29 -4.49
N ASP A 49 10.08 16.02 -4.59
CA ASP A 49 9.98 15.28 -5.85
C ASP A 49 8.51 15.03 -6.25
N THR A 50 8.27 14.94 -7.56
CA THR A 50 6.93 14.68 -8.12
C THR A 50 6.32 13.37 -7.61
N LEU A 51 7.12 12.32 -7.40
CA LEU A 51 6.63 11.06 -6.83
C LEU A 51 6.20 11.22 -5.38
N THR A 52 6.87 12.09 -4.62
CA THR A 52 6.49 12.42 -3.25
C THR A 52 5.14 13.15 -3.22
N ASP A 53 4.94 14.10 -4.13
CA ASP A 53 3.66 14.79 -4.27
C ASP A 53 2.53 13.82 -4.62
N ARG A 54 2.74 12.96 -5.61
CA ARG A 54 1.78 11.92 -6.02
C ARG A 54 1.44 10.96 -4.87
N ALA A 55 2.43 10.57 -4.07
CA ALA A 55 2.22 9.67 -2.95
C ALA A 55 1.32 10.30 -1.89
N PHE A 56 1.59 11.55 -1.49
CA PHE A 56 0.76 12.23 -0.48
C PHE A 56 -0.63 12.60 -1.01
N GLU A 57 -0.74 13.06 -2.25
CA GLU A 57 -2.05 13.33 -2.87
C GLU A 57 -2.90 12.06 -2.89
N ARG A 58 -2.32 10.91 -3.25
CA ARG A 58 -3.04 9.62 -3.21
C ARG A 58 -3.45 9.21 -1.80
N ALA A 59 -2.56 9.33 -0.81
CA ALA A 59 -2.85 8.97 0.57
C ALA A 59 -3.93 9.87 1.20
N LEU A 60 -4.01 11.13 0.76
CA LEU A 60 -5.06 12.09 1.13
C LEU A 60 -6.30 12.04 0.22
N ARG A 61 -6.35 11.08 -0.71
CA ARG A 61 -7.44 10.93 -1.70
C ARG A 61 -7.75 12.26 -2.40
N TRP A 62 -6.71 12.84 -2.95
CA TRP A 62 -6.75 14.05 -3.74
C TRP A 62 -6.35 13.75 -5.18
N GLU A 63 -6.94 14.53 -6.09
CA GLU A 63 -6.58 14.48 -7.50
C GLU A 63 -5.16 15.01 -7.74
N GLN A 64 -4.65 14.75 -8.92
CA GLN A 64 -3.35 15.22 -9.36
C GLN A 64 -3.25 16.74 -9.39
N GLY A 65 -2.28 17.29 -8.65
CA GLY A 65 -2.05 18.75 -8.60
C GLY A 65 -2.91 19.47 -7.56
N ALA A 66 -3.66 18.71 -6.75
CA ALA A 66 -4.38 19.20 -5.59
C ALA A 66 -3.51 20.00 -4.61
N ARG A 67 -2.23 19.62 -4.44
CA ARG A 67 -1.30 20.37 -3.60
C ARG A 67 -1.01 21.75 -4.16
N ASP A 68 -0.82 21.87 -5.47
CA ASP A 68 -0.57 23.15 -6.12
C ASP A 68 -1.83 24.01 -6.14
N ALA A 69 -3.01 23.39 -6.26
CA ALA A 69 -4.29 24.07 -6.06
C ALA A 69 -4.39 24.64 -4.63
N ALA A 70 -4.08 23.84 -3.60
CA ALA A 70 -4.06 24.27 -2.20
C ALA A 70 -3.10 25.45 -1.97
N LYS A 71 -1.87 25.37 -2.50
CA LYS A 71 -0.88 26.46 -2.42
C LYS A 71 -1.37 27.75 -3.10
N ALA A 72 -2.16 27.62 -4.15
CA ALA A 72 -2.77 28.76 -4.84
C ALA A 72 -4.06 29.27 -4.17
N GLY A 73 -4.37 28.82 -2.94
CA GLY A 73 -5.58 29.19 -2.21
C GLY A 73 -6.88 28.61 -2.81
N ARG A 74 -6.77 27.63 -3.71
CA ARG A 74 -7.91 26.94 -4.30
C ARG A 74 -8.20 25.64 -3.54
N GLN A 75 -9.47 25.25 -3.50
CA GLN A 75 -9.88 23.99 -2.89
C GLN A 75 -9.30 22.80 -3.69
N PRO A 76 -8.61 21.84 -3.04
CA PRO A 76 -8.19 20.60 -3.68
C PRO A 76 -9.39 19.78 -4.17
N THR A 77 -9.27 19.18 -5.37
CA THR A 77 -10.25 18.19 -5.81
C THR A 77 -10.06 16.90 -5.00
N GLU A 78 -11.14 16.45 -4.39
CA GLU A 78 -11.21 15.25 -3.58
C GLU A 78 -11.67 14.06 -4.41
N LEU A 79 -11.02 12.91 -4.25
CA LEU A 79 -11.44 11.67 -4.91
C LEU A 79 -12.32 10.85 -3.97
N ASP A 80 -13.49 10.44 -4.45
CA ASP A 80 -14.39 9.54 -3.73
C ASP A 80 -13.87 8.09 -3.76
N GLU A 81 -14.33 7.27 -2.81
CA GLU A 81 -13.91 5.87 -2.66
C GLU A 81 -14.10 5.01 -3.94
N ALA A 82 -15.08 5.37 -4.76
CA ALA A 82 -15.35 4.69 -6.03
C ALA A 82 -14.29 4.99 -7.11
N GLU A 83 -13.72 6.19 -7.14
CA GLU A 83 -12.75 6.60 -8.16
C GLU A 83 -11.34 6.09 -7.85
N VAL A 84 -10.96 6.01 -6.58
CA VAL A 84 -9.69 5.39 -6.16
C VAL A 84 -9.71 3.86 -6.39
N GLY A 85 -10.90 3.25 -6.41
CA GLY A 85 -11.10 1.84 -6.66
C GLY A 85 -10.88 1.41 -8.12
N ALA A 86 -11.03 2.31 -9.10
CA ALA A 86 -10.81 1.98 -10.51
C ALA A 86 -9.32 1.85 -10.85
N ASP A 87 -8.49 2.77 -10.34
CA ASP A 87 -7.03 2.72 -10.52
C ASP A 87 -6.42 1.60 -9.66
N ARG A 88 -6.94 1.40 -8.44
CA ARG A 88 -6.50 0.32 -7.56
C ARG A 88 -7.03 -1.06 -7.98
N GLY A 89 -8.20 -1.17 -8.60
CA GLY A 89 -8.74 -2.43 -9.12
C GLY A 89 -7.99 -2.91 -10.37
N ALA A 90 -7.61 -1.98 -11.25
CA ALA A 90 -6.75 -2.29 -12.39
C ALA A 90 -5.29 -2.52 -11.96
N ALA A 91 -4.73 -1.70 -11.06
CA ALA A 91 -3.36 -1.84 -10.58
C ALA A 91 -3.17 -3.00 -9.59
N LEU A 92 -4.15 -3.34 -8.73
CA LEU A 92 -4.08 -4.55 -7.90
C LEU A 92 -4.37 -5.79 -8.74
N LYS A 93 -5.30 -5.80 -9.70
CA LYS A 93 -5.44 -6.99 -10.56
C LYS A 93 -4.25 -7.19 -11.50
N ALA A 94 -3.60 -6.12 -11.95
CA ALA A 94 -2.32 -6.20 -12.65
C ALA A 94 -1.16 -6.57 -11.70
N SER A 95 -1.14 -6.06 -10.47
CA SER A 95 -0.09 -6.33 -9.47
C SER A 95 -0.26 -7.67 -8.76
N GLU A 96 -1.45 -8.27 -8.73
CA GLU A 96 -1.71 -9.59 -8.14
C GLU A 96 -1.49 -10.67 -9.21
N ALA A 97 -1.82 -10.38 -10.48
CA ALA A 97 -1.35 -11.19 -11.62
C ALA A 97 0.17 -11.07 -11.85
N ALA A 98 0.80 -9.92 -11.54
CA ALA A 98 2.25 -9.75 -11.62
C ALA A 98 2.99 -10.23 -10.35
N ALA A 99 2.43 -10.09 -9.15
CA ALA A 99 3.04 -10.62 -7.92
C ALA A 99 2.90 -12.15 -7.82
N ALA A 100 1.92 -12.75 -8.51
CA ALA A 100 1.89 -14.19 -8.72
C ALA A 100 2.94 -14.68 -9.74
N SER A 101 3.62 -13.79 -10.48
CA SER A 101 4.54 -14.22 -11.57
C SER A 101 5.73 -13.28 -11.84
N THR A 102 6.21 -12.52 -10.85
CA THR A 102 7.44 -11.74 -11.01
C THR A 102 8.10 -11.49 -9.66
N LEU A 103 8.72 -12.53 -9.10
CA LEU A 103 9.96 -12.31 -8.35
C LEU A 103 10.91 -11.57 -9.31
N PRO A 104 11.60 -10.48 -8.91
CA PRO A 104 12.63 -9.89 -9.75
C PRO A 104 13.62 -11.01 -10.09
N SER A 105 14.01 -11.18 -11.36
CA SER A 105 14.72 -12.38 -11.83
C SER A 105 15.93 -12.77 -10.98
N ARG A 106 16.57 -11.76 -10.38
CA ARG A 106 17.70 -11.92 -9.47
C ARG A 106 17.36 -12.62 -8.16
N ASP A 107 16.17 -12.42 -7.60
CA ASP A 107 15.73 -13.10 -6.38
C ASP A 107 15.37 -14.56 -6.66
N VAL A 108 14.82 -14.85 -7.86
CA VAL A 108 14.59 -16.24 -8.32
C VAL A 108 15.91 -16.98 -8.48
N GLU A 109 16.90 -16.35 -9.10
CA GLU A 109 18.24 -16.91 -9.28
C GLU A 109 18.91 -17.17 -7.94
N LEU A 110 18.88 -16.21 -7.01
CA LEU A 110 19.46 -16.39 -5.66
C LEU A 110 18.76 -17.51 -4.88
N LEU A 111 17.44 -17.62 -4.99
CA LEU A 111 16.68 -18.70 -4.35
C LEU A 111 17.02 -20.06 -4.98
N ALA A 112 17.17 -20.12 -6.31
CA ALA A 112 17.57 -21.33 -7.02
C ALA A 112 19.00 -21.76 -6.64
N ASP A 113 19.93 -20.82 -6.58
CA ASP A 113 21.33 -21.06 -6.16
C ASP A 113 21.40 -21.54 -4.71
N LEU A 114 20.63 -20.91 -3.82
CA LEU A 114 20.56 -21.33 -2.42
C LEU A 114 19.97 -22.73 -2.29
N ALA A 115 18.88 -23.03 -3.02
CA ALA A 115 18.25 -24.34 -3.02
C ALA A 115 19.21 -25.42 -3.52
N ALA A 116 19.92 -25.16 -4.62
CA ALA A 116 20.94 -26.05 -5.15
C ALA A 116 22.10 -26.27 -4.17
N ALA A 117 22.58 -25.21 -3.51
CA ALA A 117 23.62 -25.32 -2.49
C ALA A 117 23.17 -26.15 -1.28
N THR A 118 21.91 -26.00 -0.83
CA THR A 118 21.36 -26.81 0.26
C THR A 118 21.16 -28.27 -0.15
N ALA A 119 20.69 -28.56 -1.36
CA ALA A 119 20.54 -29.93 -1.84
C ALA A 119 21.89 -30.65 -1.92
N ASN A 120 22.92 -29.98 -2.46
CA ASN A 120 24.28 -30.49 -2.51
C ASN A 120 24.87 -30.72 -1.11
N ARG A 121 24.65 -29.79 -0.18
CA ARG A 121 25.11 -29.93 1.22
C ARG A 121 24.46 -31.12 1.94
N LEU A 122 23.20 -31.42 1.61
CA LEU A 122 22.45 -32.53 2.19
C LEU A 122 22.65 -33.87 1.44
N GLY A 123 23.43 -33.87 0.35
CA GLY A 123 23.63 -35.05 -0.49
C GLY A 123 22.35 -35.52 -1.18
N LEU A 124 21.39 -34.61 -1.40
CA LEU A 124 20.12 -34.92 -2.04
C LEU A 124 20.29 -34.97 -3.55
N THR A 125 19.74 -36.02 -4.15
CA THR A 125 19.55 -36.07 -5.61
C THR A 125 18.44 -35.11 -6.03
N ALA A 126 18.42 -34.72 -7.31
CA ALA A 126 17.39 -33.83 -7.86
C ALA A 126 15.96 -34.35 -7.60
N ALA A 127 15.74 -35.67 -7.78
CA ALA A 127 14.44 -36.30 -7.53
C ALA A 127 14.01 -36.21 -6.05
N GLN A 128 14.96 -36.32 -5.12
CA GLN A 128 14.66 -36.20 -3.68
C GLN A 128 14.39 -34.76 -3.26
N ALA A 129 15.10 -33.79 -3.85
CA ALA A 129 14.85 -32.38 -3.61
C ALA A 129 13.47 -31.95 -4.14
N GLU A 130 13.08 -32.43 -5.33
CA GLU A 130 11.77 -32.17 -5.94
C GLU A 130 10.63 -32.76 -5.09
N GLU A 131 10.78 -34.01 -4.62
CA GLU A 131 9.79 -34.65 -3.75
C GLU A 131 9.62 -33.90 -2.41
N ALA A 132 10.74 -33.47 -1.80
CA ALA A 132 10.70 -32.69 -0.57
C ALA A 132 9.99 -31.34 -0.76
N PHE A 133 10.24 -30.67 -1.89
CA PHE A 133 9.59 -29.41 -2.23
C PHE A 133 8.09 -29.58 -2.45
N ARG A 134 7.68 -30.61 -3.19
CA ARG A 134 6.26 -30.93 -3.44
C ARG A 134 5.50 -31.17 -2.13
N ARG A 135 6.11 -31.90 -1.20
CA ARG A 135 5.53 -32.13 0.13
C ARG A 135 5.37 -30.85 0.94
N ALA A 136 6.39 -29.99 0.93
CA ALA A 136 6.36 -28.71 1.65
C ALA A 136 5.25 -27.77 1.13
N LEU A 137 5.05 -27.71 -0.18
CA LEU A 137 3.96 -26.93 -0.77
C LEU A 137 2.58 -27.43 -0.34
N GLY A 138 2.36 -28.75 -0.34
CA GLY A 138 1.10 -29.34 0.13
C GLY A 138 0.80 -29.01 1.60
N ASP A 139 1.83 -29.02 2.47
CA ASP A 139 1.67 -28.66 3.89
C ASP A 139 1.31 -27.17 4.08
N ILE A 140 1.86 -26.27 3.24
CA ILE A 140 1.54 -24.84 3.26
C ILE A 140 0.08 -24.62 2.85
N GLU A 141 -0.36 -25.25 1.77
CA GLU A 141 -1.74 -25.15 1.28
C GLU A 141 -2.74 -25.70 2.30
N ALA A 142 -2.44 -26.85 2.92
CA ALA A 142 -3.27 -27.43 3.96
C ALA A 142 -3.42 -26.51 5.18
N LYS A 143 -2.32 -25.86 5.61
CA LYS A 143 -2.34 -24.89 6.72
C LYS A 143 -3.17 -23.65 6.39
N ARG A 144 -3.06 -23.14 5.17
CA ARG A 144 -3.85 -21.99 4.69
C ARG A 144 -5.34 -22.31 4.69
N ALA A 145 -5.72 -23.46 4.13
CA ALA A 145 -7.10 -23.91 4.08
C ALA A 145 -7.71 -24.22 5.47
N ALA A 146 -6.89 -24.52 6.48
CA ALA A 146 -7.34 -24.67 7.86
C ALA A 146 -7.58 -23.30 8.53
N GLN A 147 -6.73 -22.31 8.26
CA GLN A 147 -6.86 -20.96 8.78
C GLN A 147 -8.12 -20.25 8.28
N GLU A 148 -8.46 -20.43 7.00
CA GLU A 148 -9.66 -19.86 6.38
C GLU A 148 -10.98 -20.45 6.94
N ARG A 149 -10.96 -21.71 7.38
CA ARG A 149 -12.12 -22.38 8.00
C ARG A 149 -12.31 -22.05 9.48
N GLY A 150 -11.27 -21.61 10.18
CA GLY A 150 -11.35 -21.20 11.58
C GLY A 150 -11.84 -19.76 11.80
N GLN A 151 -12.06 -19.01 10.71
CA GLN A 151 -12.41 -17.59 10.73
C GLN A 151 -13.90 -17.38 10.39
N GLU A 152 -14.79 -18.15 11.02
CA GLU A 152 -16.24 -17.93 10.97
C GLU A 152 -16.61 -16.90 12.06
N PRO A 153 -17.13 -15.70 11.73
CA PRO A 153 -17.51 -14.72 12.74
C PRO A 153 -18.76 -15.17 13.51
N PRO A 154 -18.83 -14.95 14.84
CA PRO A 154 -20.00 -15.32 15.61
C PRO A 154 -21.24 -14.52 15.17
N ASP A 155 -22.32 -15.26 14.93
CA ASP A 155 -23.68 -14.79 14.70
C ASP A 155 -24.11 -13.84 15.84
N VAL A 156 -24.38 -12.58 15.48
CA VAL A 156 -24.88 -11.57 16.43
C VAL A 156 -26.41 -11.58 16.36
N PRO A 157 -27.13 -12.06 17.40
CA PRO A 157 -28.58 -11.99 17.40
C PRO A 157 -29.02 -10.52 17.52
N ARG A 158 -29.75 -10.02 16.52
CA ARG A 158 -30.47 -8.74 16.58
C ARG A 158 -31.51 -8.82 17.71
N ARG A 159 -31.23 -8.13 18.83
CA ARG A 159 -32.28 -7.81 19.82
C ARG A 159 -33.18 -6.74 19.23
N VAL A 160 -34.40 -7.14 18.92
CA VAL A 160 -35.55 -6.25 18.74
C VAL A 160 -35.98 -5.81 20.14
N GLY A 161 -36.09 -4.50 20.34
CA GLY A 161 -36.60 -3.85 21.54
C GLY A 161 -37.07 -2.45 21.19
#